data_AF-A0A7X9DSN1-F1
#
_entry.id   AF-A0A7X9DSN1-F1
#
_cell.length_a   1.000
_cell.length_b   1.000
_cell.length_c   1.000
_cell.angle_alpha   90.00
_cell.angle_beta   90.00
_cell.angle_gamma   90.00
#
_symmetry.space_group_name_H-M   'P 1'
#
loop_
_entity.id
_entity.type
_entity.pdbx_description
1 polymer ?
#
loop_
_entity_poly.entity_id
_entity_poly.type
_entity_poly.pdbx_seq_one_letter_code
_entity_poly.pdbx_strand_id
1 'polypeptide(L)'
;MFYSFFLASFLLLLSGMARPSRQQVLGSGPAVVHLIHRFTHGEFLLSDPALKAYLRYLLMTFKHVFSIKIFAYCLMDSHFHLVLAFDSTEQLSGFIHAVCFRLARKMNDTLERRGH
;
A
#
# COMPACT_ATOMS: atom_id res chain seq x y z
N MET A 1 25.04 -29.96 6.17
CA MET A 1 23.86 -30.09 5.30
C MET A 1 23.59 -28.72 4.67
N PHE A 2 24.41 -28.36 3.67
CA PHE A 2 24.35 -27.07 2.97
C PHE A 2 24.03 -27.37 1.51
N TYR A 3 22.76 -27.41 1.16
CA TYR A 3 22.33 -27.40 -0.23
C TYR A 3 21.07 -26.57 -0.32
N SER A 4 20.99 -25.77 -1.39
CA SER A 4 19.78 -25.13 -1.93
C SER A 4 19.71 -23.60 -1.92
N PHE A 5 20.84 -22.88 -1.87
CA PHE A 5 20.87 -21.43 -2.17
C PHE A 5 21.12 -21.07 -3.64
N PHE A 6 21.44 -22.04 -4.51
CA PHE A 6 21.92 -21.74 -5.87
C PHE A 6 20.92 -22.00 -7.02
N LEU A 7 19.75 -22.62 -6.76
CA LEU A 7 18.81 -22.98 -7.83
C LEU A 7 17.67 -21.96 -8.07
N ALA A 8 17.41 -21.03 -7.15
CA ALA A 8 16.29 -20.10 -7.30
C ALA A 8 16.55 -19.00 -8.34
N SER A 9 17.81 -18.75 -8.71
CA SER A 9 18.16 -17.63 -9.61
C SER A 9 18.05 -17.97 -11.10
N PHE A 10 17.89 -19.25 -11.48
CA PHE A 10 17.90 -19.67 -12.88
C PHE A 10 16.50 -19.92 -13.47
N LEU A 11 15.47 -20.13 -12.63
CA LEU A 11 14.10 -20.37 -13.09
C LEU A 11 13.29 -19.10 -13.39
N LEU A 12 13.85 -17.91 -13.14
CA LEU A 12 13.23 -16.61 -13.45
C LEU A 12 13.55 -16.11 -14.88
N LEU A 13 14.33 -16.86 -15.66
CA LEU A 13 14.79 -16.46 -16.99
C LEU A 13 13.91 -16.95 -18.16
N LEU A 14 12.90 -17.80 -17.91
CA LEU A 14 12.14 -18.47 -18.98
C LEU A 14 10.60 -18.36 -18.90
N SER A 15 10.05 -17.59 -17.96
CA SER A 15 8.65 -17.17 -17.97
C SER A 15 8.60 -15.69 -18.34
N GLY A 16 7.76 -15.34 -19.31
CA GLY A 16 7.70 -14.01 -19.91
C GLY A 16 7.70 -12.87 -18.89
N MET A 17 8.21 -11.71 -19.30
CA MET A 17 8.42 -10.47 -18.53
C MET A 17 7.15 -9.84 -17.91
N ALA A 18 6.14 -10.63 -17.55
CA ALA A 18 5.03 -10.21 -16.73
C ALA A 18 5.54 -9.92 -15.32
N ARG A 19 5.24 -8.73 -14.82
CA ARG A 19 5.52 -8.36 -13.43
C ARG A 19 4.89 -9.42 -12.50
N PRO A 20 5.65 -10.04 -11.58
CA PRO A 20 5.10 -11.02 -10.66
C PRO A 20 3.99 -10.37 -9.83
N SER A 21 2.93 -11.13 -9.58
CA SER A 21 1.82 -10.67 -8.75
C SER A 21 2.31 -10.37 -7.34
N ARG A 22 1.63 -9.46 -6.65
CA ARG A 22 1.99 -9.15 -5.25
C ARG A 22 1.97 -10.39 -4.36
N GLN A 23 1.03 -11.31 -4.60
CA GLN A 23 0.95 -12.57 -3.85
C GLN A 23 2.14 -13.50 -4.15
N GLN A 24 2.64 -13.53 -5.39
CA GLN A 24 3.84 -14.28 -5.74
C GLN A 24 5.10 -13.72 -5.08
N VAL A 25 5.15 -12.40 -4.86
CA VAL A 25 6.31 -11.73 -4.23
C VAL A 25 6.25 -11.81 -2.70
N LEU A 26 5.09 -11.57 -2.10
CA LEU A 26 4.93 -11.50 -0.65
C LEU A 26 4.61 -12.86 -0.01
N GLY A 27 4.14 -13.83 -0.79
CA GLY A 27 3.58 -15.07 -0.26
C GLY A 27 2.27 -14.82 0.49
N SER A 28 1.91 -15.74 1.39
CA SER A 28 0.71 -15.64 2.26
C SER A 28 1.04 -15.34 3.73
N GLY A 29 2.33 -15.25 4.07
CA GLY A 29 2.81 -15.13 5.44
C GLY A 29 3.07 -13.69 5.90
N PRO A 30 3.60 -13.54 7.12
CA PRO A 30 3.91 -12.23 7.68
C PRO A 30 5.06 -11.56 6.93
N ALA A 31 4.95 -10.26 6.69
CA ALA A 31 6.00 -9.49 6.05
C ALA A 31 6.02 -8.03 6.51
N VAL A 32 7.19 -7.40 6.35
CA VAL A 32 7.39 -5.96 6.53
C VAL A 32 7.64 -5.34 5.16
N VAL A 33 6.90 -4.29 4.83
CA VAL A 33 6.99 -3.64 3.52
C VAL A 33 7.10 -2.13 3.63
N HIS A 34 7.79 -1.53 2.66
CA HIS A 34 7.70 -0.12 2.36
C HIS A 34 6.63 0.08 1.28
N LEU A 35 5.45 0.53 1.69
CA LEU A 35 4.35 0.81 0.78
C LEU A 35 4.42 2.27 0.34
N ILE A 36 4.29 2.47 -0.97
CA ILE A 36 4.23 3.80 -1.60
C ILE A 36 2.94 3.87 -2.40
N HIS A 37 2.13 4.89 -2.15
CA HIS A 37 0.93 5.16 -2.93
C HIS A 37 1.03 6.55 -3.54
N ARG A 38 1.05 6.60 -4.87
CA ARG A 38 1.15 7.84 -5.66
C ARG A 38 -0.18 8.13 -6.31
N PHE A 39 -0.63 9.38 -6.25
CA PHE A 39 -1.84 9.81 -6.94
C PHE A 39 -1.60 9.90 -8.45
N THR A 40 -2.68 9.71 -9.21
CA THR A 40 -2.66 9.77 -10.68
C THR A 40 -2.10 11.11 -11.15
N HIS A 41 -1.32 11.07 -12.23
CA HIS A 41 -0.69 12.25 -12.84
C HIS A 41 0.19 13.11 -11.91
N GLY A 42 0.58 12.61 -10.74
CA GLY A 42 1.39 13.36 -9.78
C GLY A 42 0.66 14.53 -9.14
N GLU A 43 -0.67 14.51 -9.15
CA GLU A 43 -1.50 15.58 -8.59
C GLU A 43 -1.25 15.76 -7.09
N PHE A 44 -1.25 17.02 -6.64
CA PHE A 44 -1.05 17.41 -5.24
C PHE A 44 -2.36 17.35 -4.44
N LEU A 45 -3.05 16.21 -4.48
CA LEU A 45 -4.37 16.00 -3.88
C LEU A 45 -4.38 16.09 -2.34
N LEU A 46 -3.21 15.97 -1.70
CA LEU A 46 -3.05 16.15 -0.25
C LEU A 46 -2.49 17.53 0.13
N SER A 47 -2.53 18.52 -0.77
CA SER A 47 -2.14 19.90 -0.44
C SER A 47 -3.00 20.48 0.70
N ASP A 48 -4.29 20.17 0.75
CA ASP A 48 -5.18 20.55 1.84
C ASP A 48 -4.80 19.83 3.16
N PRO A 49 -4.44 20.57 4.23
CA PRO A 49 -4.16 20.01 5.54
C PRO A 49 -5.30 19.16 6.12
N ALA A 50 -6.57 19.47 5.81
CA ALA A 50 -7.73 18.71 6.27
C ALA A 50 -7.77 17.31 5.63
N LEU A 51 -7.43 17.19 4.35
CA LEU A 51 -7.31 15.89 3.67
C LEU A 51 -6.14 15.07 4.22
N LYS A 52 -4.99 15.69 4.52
CA LYS A 52 -3.88 15.00 5.21
C LYS A 52 -4.28 14.52 6.61
N ALA A 53 -5.00 15.34 7.38
CA ALA A 53 -5.52 14.96 8.68
C ALA A 53 -6.51 13.78 8.56
N TYR A 54 -7.37 13.81 7.54
CA TYR A 54 -8.29 12.72 7.24
C TYR A 54 -7.55 11.42 6.87
N LEU A 55 -6.51 11.48 6.04
CA LEU A 55 -5.67 10.33 5.73
C LEU A 55 -5.02 9.76 7.01
N ARG A 56 -4.45 10.61 7.88
CA ARG A 56 -3.91 10.16 9.17
C ARG A 56 -4.98 9.45 10.01
N TYR A 57 -6.18 10.01 10.08
CA TYR A 57 -7.30 9.41 10.78
C TYR A 57 -7.66 8.02 10.21
N LEU A 58 -7.75 7.88 8.88
CA LEU A 58 -8.01 6.60 8.23
C LEU A 58 -6.93 5.56 8.54
N LEU A 59 -5.65 5.94 8.41
CA LEU A 59 -4.52 5.06 8.72
C LEU A 59 -4.57 4.58 10.18
N MET A 60 -4.81 5.48 11.13
CA MET A 60 -4.88 5.12 12.55
C MET A 60 -6.11 4.30 12.89
N THR A 61 -7.23 4.54 12.23
CA THR A 61 -8.46 3.75 12.44
C THR A 61 -8.29 2.33 11.90
N PHE A 62 -7.88 2.21 10.64
CA PHE A 62 -7.85 0.92 9.96
C PHE A 62 -6.67 0.05 10.34
N LYS A 63 -5.58 0.62 10.88
CA LYS A 63 -4.49 -0.22 11.39
C LYS A 63 -4.99 -1.17 12.49
N HIS A 64 -5.97 -0.74 13.28
CA HIS A 64 -6.57 -1.58 14.31
C HIS A 64 -7.56 -2.58 13.74
N VAL A 65 -8.37 -2.18 12.75
CA VAL A 65 -9.36 -3.06 12.10
C VAL A 65 -8.70 -4.25 11.39
N PHE A 66 -7.55 -4.03 10.74
CA PHE A 66 -6.85 -5.04 9.96
C PHE A 66 -5.60 -5.59 10.66
N SER A 67 -5.39 -5.29 11.93
CA SER A 67 -4.20 -5.71 12.70
C SER A 67 -2.86 -5.34 12.03
N ILE A 68 -2.82 -4.18 11.37
CA ILE A 68 -1.61 -3.67 10.73
C ILE A 68 -0.75 -2.94 11.75
N LYS A 69 0.55 -3.21 11.76
CA LYS A 69 1.52 -2.45 12.55
C LYS A 69 2.22 -1.42 11.67
N ILE A 70 1.97 -0.14 11.89
CA ILE A 70 2.64 0.96 11.18
C ILE A 70 3.84 1.42 12.02
N PHE A 71 5.04 1.32 11.47
CA PHE A 71 6.29 1.76 12.13
C PHE A 71 6.63 3.21 11.80
N ALA A 72 6.41 3.62 10.55
CA ALA A 72 6.69 4.97 10.08
C ALA A 72 5.73 5.36 8.95
N TYR A 73 5.48 6.65 8.79
CA TYR A 73 4.74 7.19 7.66
C TYR A 73 5.27 8.56 7.24
N CYS A 74 5.17 8.87 5.95
CA CYS A 74 5.42 10.20 5.39
C CYS A 74 4.28 10.55 4.44
N LEU A 75 3.60 11.68 4.70
CA LEU A 75 2.48 12.16 3.89
C LEU A 75 2.91 13.40 3.12
N MET A 76 3.15 13.24 1.82
CA MET A 76 3.44 14.32 0.91
C MET A 76 2.18 14.71 0.16
N ASP A 77 2.22 15.84 -0.53
CA ASP A 77 1.05 16.37 -1.25
C ASP A 77 0.64 15.47 -2.43
N SER A 78 1.60 14.79 -3.05
CA SER A 78 1.40 13.95 -4.24
C SER A 78 1.41 12.44 -4.01
N HIS A 79 1.84 12.00 -2.83
CA HIS A 79 1.96 10.58 -2.50
C HIS A 79 2.18 10.39 -1.00
N PHE A 80 2.05 9.15 -0.54
CA PHE A 80 2.40 8.79 0.83
C PHE A 80 3.22 7.50 0.89
N HIS A 81 4.05 7.42 1.93
CA HIS A 81 4.87 6.27 2.26
C HIS A 81 4.45 5.70 3.61
N LEU A 82 4.40 4.38 3.70
CA LEU A 82 4.19 3.65 4.95
C LEU A 82 5.26 2.57 5.09
N VAL A 83 5.84 2.43 6.28
CA VAL A 83 6.59 1.23 6.66
C VAL A 83 5.71 0.47 7.63
N LEU A 84 5.25 -0.71 7.23
CA LEU A 84 4.26 -1.48 7.98
C LEU A 84 4.55 -2.99 7.97
N ALA A 85 4.05 -3.68 9.00
CA ALA A 85 3.95 -5.13 9.05
C ALA A 85 2.49 -5.59 9.02
N PHE A 86 2.30 -6.80 8.49
CA PHE A 86 1.03 -7.53 8.47
C PHE A 86 1.33 -9.03 8.59
N ASP A 87 0.33 -9.81 9.00
CA ASP A 87 0.47 -11.26 9.16
C ASP A 87 0.00 -12.03 7.91
N SER A 88 -0.89 -11.44 7.12
CA SER A 88 -1.38 -12.01 5.85
C SER A 88 -1.60 -10.96 4.76
N THR A 89 -1.51 -11.40 3.50
CA THR A 89 -1.73 -10.53 2.33
C THR A 89 -3.14 -9.95 2.24
N GLU A 90 -4.12 -10.65 2.79
CA GLU A 90 -5.53 -10.26 2.82
C GLU A 90 -5.71 -9.06 3.75
N GLN A 91 -5.05 -9.06 4.91
CA GLN A 91 -5.04 -7.93 5.84
C GLN A 91 -4.48 -6.68 5.17
N LEU A 92 -3.32 -6.79 4.52
CA LEU A 92 -2.72 -5.67 3.77
C LEU A 92 -3.66 -5.17 2.68
N SER A 93 -4.28 -6.08 1.93
CA SER A 93 -5.19 -5.76 0.83
C SER A 93 -6.42 -5.00 1.32
N GLY A 94 -7.07 -5.51 2.37
CA GLY A 94 -8.23 -4.89 2.99
C GLY A 94 -7.91 -3.53 3.57
N PHE A 95 -6.78 -3.41 4.28
CA PHE A 95 -6.30 -2.14 4.84
C PHE A 95 -6.13 -1.07 3.76
N ILE A 96 -5.38 -1.38 2.69
CA ILE A 96 -5.11 -0.41 1.63
C ILE A 96 -6.37 -0.08 0.84
N HIS A 97 -7.19 -1.07 0.52
CA HIS A 97 -8.46 -0.82 -0.15
C HIS A 97 -9.35 0.12 0.66
N ALA A 98 -9.51 -0.14 1.96
CA ALA A 98 -10.41 0.64 2.81
C ALA A 98 -9.91 2.08 3.02
N VAL A 99 -8.59 2.28 3.18
CA VAL A 99 -7.98 3.61 3.28
C VAL A 99 -8.11 4.37 1.97
N CYS A 100 -7.66 3.80 0.85
CA CYS A 100 -7.65 4.46 -0.45
C CYS A 100 -9.07 4.76 -0.94
N PHE A 101 -10.02 3.84 -0.77
CA PHE A 101 -11.40 4.04 -1.20
C PHE A 101 -12.08 5.21 -0.46
N ARG A 102 -11.94 5.28 0.88
CA ARG A 102 -12.51 6.39 1.65
C ARG A 102 -11.80 7.71 1.38
N LEU A 103 -10.48 7.67 1.20
CA LEU A 103 -9.71 8.87 0.84
C LEU A 103 -10.15 9.41 -0.52
N ALA A 104 -10.24 8.56 -1.54
CA ALA A 104 -10.64 8.94 -2.88
C ALA A 104 -12.04 9.56 -2.89
N ARG A 105 -13.01 8.94 -2.18
CA ARG A 105 -14.35 9.51 -2.02
C ARG A 105 -14.31 10.90 -1.39
N LYS A 106 -13.60 11.06 -0.27
CA LYS A 106 -13.48 12.36 0.41
C LYS A 106 -12.81 13.41 -0.49
N MET A 107 -11.79 13.03 -1.26
CA MET A 107 -11.13 13.91 -2.22
C MET A 107 -12.08 14.33 -3.33
N ASN A 108 -12.83 13.39 -3.91
CA ASN A 108 -13.80 13.68 -4.97
C ASN A 108 -14.89 14.64 -4.48
N ASP A 109 -15.40 14.43 -3.27
CA ASP A 109 -16.38 15.33 -2.64
C ASP A 109 -15.77 16.73 -2.38
N THR A 110 -14.52 16.80 -1.91
CA THR A 110 -13.86 18.08 -1.54
C THR A 110 -13.41 18.88 -2.77
N LEU A 111 -13.07 18.20 -3.87
CA LEU A 111 -12.55 18.81 -5.09
C LEU A 111 -13.60 18.86 -6.22
N GLU A 112 -14.85 18.53 -5.91
CA GLU A 112 -15.98 18.49 -6.86
C GLU A 112 -15.71 17.62 -8.12
N ARG A 113 -14.90 16.56 -7.97
CA ARG A 113 -14.54 15.66 -9.07
C ARG A 113 -15.58 14.56 -9.24
N ARG A 114 -15.88 14.21 -10.49
CA ARG A 114 -16.72 13.06 -10.84
C ARG A 114 -15.83 11.92 -11.35
N GLY A 115 -15.82 10.79 -10.64
CA GLY A 115 -15.02 9.60 -10.98
C GLY A 115 -14.93 8.61 -9.81
N HIS A 116 -14.70 7.33 -10.11
CA HIS A 116 -14.48 6.27 -9.11
C HIS A 116 -13.00 6.08 -8.81
#